data_AF-A0A5C4RN56-F1
#
_entry.id   AF-A0A5C4RN56-F1
#
_cell.length_a   1.000
_cell.length_b   1.000
_cell.length_c   1.000
_cell.angle_alpha   90.00
_cell.angle_beta   90.00
_cell.angle_gamma   90.00
#
_symmetry.space_group_name_H-M   'P 1'
#
loop_
_entity.id
_entity.type
_entity.pdbx_description
1 polymer ?
#
loop_
_entity_poly.entity_id
_entity_poly.type
_entity_poly.pdbx_seq_one_letter_code
_entity_poly.pdbx_strand_id
1 'polypeptide(L)'
;MDRIEGPSHNTMLQPTVQPSVSSGHQHSFEQALKTTPDQQMLKERQQRWLQGEPLENVLADLEPATQRKVIWQWYQALSSDKQPSQRAQLEAKLIAPVQERLWSQFGGLTGNVKPPLDMPELRKTVREFAPTGRQQETVLLKVLGQIQAIPGNEYLSDLIRRELKTLIPRNGMVDNLMRNSHKPDLEE
;
A
#
# COMPACT_ATOMS: atom_id res chain seq x y z
N MET A 1 -40.03 -66.83 55.40
CA MET A 1 -39.74 -65.42 55.09
C MET A 1 -38.25 -65.20 55.28
N ASP A 2 -37.37 -65.80 54.49
CA ASP A 2 -37.15 -65.78 53.02
C ASP A 2 -35.98 -64.87 52.64
N ARG A 3 -34.91 -65.57 52.23
CA ARG A 3 -33.68 -65.17 51.55
C ARG A 3 -34.00 -64.86 50.09
N ILE A 4 -33.51 -63.77 49.48
CA ILE A 4 -33.23 -63.70 48.02
C ILE A 4 -32.08 -62.70 47.73
N GLU A 5 -31.14 -63.16 46.89
CA GLU A 5 -30.05 -62.42 46.24
C GLU A 5 -30.49 -61.64 44.98
N GLY A 6 -29.72 -60.59 44.62
CA GLY A 6 -29.55 -60.08 43.25
C GLY A 6 -30.31 -58.78 42.88
N PRO A 7 -30.00 -58.08 41.75
CA PRO A 7 -29.01 -58.36 40.70
C PRO A 7 -28.10 -57.16 40.29
N SER A 8 -27.08 -57.45 39.48
CA SER A 8 -26.31 -56.49 38.68
C SER A 8 -27.14 -55.93 37.52
N HIS A 9 -27.12 -54.60 37.29
CA HIS A 9 -27.41 -54.02 35.97
C HIS A 9 -26.49 -52.85 35.63
N ASN A 10 -25.98 -52.93 34.40
CA ASN A 10 -25.09 -52.03 33.68
C ASN A 10 -25.83 -50.82 33.09
N THR A 11 -25.03 -49.78 32.78
CA THR A 11 -25.23 -48.75 31.73
C THR A 11 -26.14 -47.56 32.02
N MET A 12 -25.54 -46.37 32.19
CA MET A 12 -25.75 -45.25 31.26
C MET A 12 -24.63 -44.19 31.38
N LEU A 13 -24.06 -43.85 30.23
CA LEU A 13 -23.06 -42.81 29.99
C LEU A 13 -23.72 -41.41 29.91
N GLN A 14 -22.92 -40.39 30.21
CA GLN A 14 -23.07 -38.94 29.94
C GLN A 14 -23.93 -38.09 30.91
N PRO A 15 -23.65 -36.78 31.05
CA PRO A 15 -22.85 -35.93 30.15
C PRO A 15 -21.77 -35.09 30.85
N THR A 16 -20.59 -35.01 30.25
CA THR A 16 -19.88 -33.73 30.26
C THR A 16 -19.36 -33.55 28.85
N VAL A 17 -20.22 -32.98 28.02
CA VAL A 17 -19.77 -32.28 26.81
C VAL A 17 -18.87 -31.19 27.34
N GLN A 18 -17.56 -31.45 27.38
CA GLN A 18 -16.59 -30.38 27.39
C GLN A 18 -16.90 -29.58 26.13
N PRO A 19 -17.15 -28.26 26.23
CA PRO A 19 -17.20 -27.44 25.04
C PRO A 19 -15.82 -27.58 24.41
N SER A 20 -15.76 -28.30 23.29
CA SER A 20 -14.64 -28.20 22.37
C SER A 20 -14.54 -26.72 22.02
N VAL A 21 -13.66 -26.01 22.72
CA VAL A 21 -13.31 -24.63 22.43
C VAL A 21 -12.77 -24.66 21.02
N SER A 22 -13.66 -24.30 20.09
CA SER A 22 -13.42 -24.25 18.67
C SER A 22 -12.13 -23.47 18.46
N SER A 23 -11.12 -24.12 17.87
CA SER A 23 -9.84 -23.50 17.51
C SER A 23 -10.03 -22.25 16.63
N GLY A 24 -11.21 -22.09 16.01
CA GLY A 24 -11.60 -20.86 15.30
C GLY A 24 -11.72 -19.61 16.18
N HIS A 25 -12.07 -19.74 17.47
CA HIS A 25 -12.22 -18.57 18.36
C HIS A 25 -10.88 -18.05 18.90
N GLN A 26 -9.91 -18.93 19.12
CA GLN A 26 -8.55 -18.52 19.51
C GLN A 26 -7.84 -17.77 18.36
N HIS A 27 -7.96 -18.27 17.13
CA HIS A 27 -7.42 -17.57 15.96
C HIS A 27 -8.10 -16.24 15.67
N SER A 28 -9.42 -16.14 15.89
CA SER A 28 -10.16 -14.89 15.71
C SER A 28 -9.74 -13.83 16.75
N PHE A 29 -9.51 -14.22 18.01
CA PHE A 29 -9.06 -13.30 19.05
C PHE A 29 -7.61 -12.84 18.86
N GLU A 30 -6.68 -13.74 18.49
CA GLU A 30 -5.30 -13.35 18.16
C GLU A 30 -5.21 -12.45 16.92
N GLN A 31 -6.11 -12.63 15.94
CA GLN A 31 -6.23 -11.72 14.80
C GLN A 31 -6.82 -10.36 15.22
N ALA A 32 -7.82 -10.35 16.10
CA ALA A 32 -8.41 -9.12 16.62
C ALA A 32 -7.41 -8.27 17.42
N LEU A 33 -6.50 -8.91 18.18
CA LEU A 33 -5.43 -8.20 18.89
C LEU A 33 -4.36 -7.62 17.95
N LYS A 34 -4.19 -8.17 16.75
CA LYS A 34 -3.20 -7.72 15.75
C LYS A 34 -3.72 -6.61 14.84
N THR A 35 -5.04 -6.46 14.72
CA THR A 35 -5.67 -5.54 13.75
C THR A 35 -6.45 -4.49 14.51
N THR A 36 -6.01 -3.23 14.50
CA THR A 36 -6.79 -2.15 15.11
C THR A 36 -8.13 -1.99 14.37
N PRO A 37 -9.19 -1.48 15.03
CA PRO A 37 -10.49 -1.25 14.39
C PRO A 37 -10.38 -0.49 13.07
N ASP A 38 -9.49 0.50 13.00
CA ASP A 38 -9.21 1.28 11.78
C ASP A 38 -8.66 0.42 10.63
N GLN A 39 -7.80 -0.55 10.91
CA GLN A 39 -7.26 -1.45 9.89
C GLN A 39 -8.32 -2.44 9.39
N GLN A 40 -9.22 -2.90 10.27
CA GLN A 40 -10.31 -3.78 9.87
C GLN A 40 -11.30 -3.06 8.95
N MET A 41 -11.69 -1.83 9.29
CA MET A 41 -12.53 -1.00 8.44
C MET A 41 -11.88 -0.73 7.07
N LEU A 42 -10.57 -0.49 7.02
CA LEU A 42 -9.85 -0.31 5.76
C LEU A 42 -9.81 -1.57 4.90
N LYS A 43 -9.69 -2.76 5.50
CA LYS A 43 -9.78 -4.03 4.78
C LYS A 43 -11.17 -4.26 4.20
N GLU A 44 -12.22 -3.99 4.97
CA GLU A 44 -13.61 -4.10 4.50
C GLU A 44 -13.91 -3.14 3.36
N ARG A 45 -13.45 -1.89 3.47
CA ARG A 45 -13.48 -0.90 2.38
C ARG A 45 -12.77 -1.44 1.14
N GLN A 46 -11.53 -1.91 1.28
CA GLN A 46 -10.77 -2.47 0.16
C GLN A 46 -11.53 -3.63 -0.50
N GLN A 47 -12.11 -4.52 0.30
CA GLN A 47 -12.87 -5.66 -0.21
C GLN A 47 -14.09 -5.21 -1.01
N ARG A 48 -14.85 -4.22 -0.53
CA ARG A 48 -15.99 -3.65 -1.27
C ARG A 48 -15.57 -3.04 -2.60
N TRP A 49 -14.47 -2.29 -2.61
CA TRP A 49 -13.89 -1.76 -3.85
C TRP A 49 -13.48 -2.88 -4.82
N LEU A 50 -12.85 -3.94 -4.33
CA LEU A 50 -12.48 -5.10 -5.16
C LEU A 50 -13.69 -5.85 -5.73
N GLN A 51 -14.85 -5.77 -5.06
CA GLN A 51 -16.14 -6.32 -5.54
C GLN A 51 -16.86 -5.39 -6.53
N GLY A 52 -16.28 -4.22 -6.86
CA GLY A 52 -16.79 -3.31 -7.89
C GLY A 52 -17.44 -2.04 -7.36
N GLU A 53 -17.44 -1.79 -6.04
CA GLU A 53 -17.87 -0.49 -5.53
C GLU A 53 -16.88 0.61 -6.00
N PRO A 54 -17.37 1.78 -6.47
CA PRO A 54 -16.49 2.87 -6.89
C PRO A 54 -15.52 3.31 -5.79
N LEU A 55 -14.25 3.56 -6.17
CA LEU A 55 -13.20 3.97 -5.23
C LEU A 55 -13.57 5.24 -4.46
N GLU A 56 -14.24 6.17 -5.15
CA GLU A 56 -14.73 7.43 -4.62
C GLU A 56 -15.73 7.21 -3.48
N ASN A 57 -16.61 6.21 -3.59
CA ASN A 57 -17.62 5.90 -2.59
C ASN A 57 -17.00 5.21 -1.38
N VAL A 58 -16.07 4.30 -1.62
CA VAL A 58 -15.40 3.52 -0.58
C VAL A 58 -14.52 4.39 0.32
N LEU A 59 -13.99 5.50 -0.21
CA LEU A 59 -13.09 6.42 0.49
C LEU A 59 -13.74 7.78 0.82
N ALA A 60 -15.03 7.97 0.51
CA ALA A 60 -15.71 9.28 0.55
C ALA A 60 -15.62 10.00 1.90
N ASP A 61 -15.60 9.25 2.99
CA ASP A 61 -15.62 9.74 4.36
C ASP A 61 -14.23 10.06 4.93
N LEU A 62 -13.17 9.85 4.14
CA LEU A 62 -11.80 10.13 4.54
C LEU A 62 -11.35 11.50 4.02
N GLU A 63 -10.58 12.21 4.83
CA GLU A 63 -9.86 13.42 4.41
C GLU A 63 -8.96 13.15 3.20
N PRO A 64 -8.77 14.11 2.26
CA PRO A 64 -8.01 13.89 1.02
C PRO A 64 -6.59 13.36 1.22
N ALA A 65 -5.89 13.81 2.26
CA ALA A 65 -4.56 13.32 2.60
C ALA A 65 -4.59 11.84 3.05
N THR A 66 -5.62 11.46 3.80
CA THR A 66 -5.86 10.08 4.25
C THR A 66 -6.26 9.19 3.09
N GLN A 67 -7.13 9.65 2.19
CA GLN A 67 -7.47 8.94 0.96
C GLN A 67 -6.20 8.61 0.15
N ARG A 68 -5.34 9.61 -0.08
CA ARG A 68 -4.08 9.43 -0.82
C ARG A 68 -3.16 8.41 -0.15
N LYS A 69 -3.04 8.45 1.17
CA LYS A 69 -2.27 7.46 1.94
C LYS A 69 -2.82 6.04 1.75
N VAL A 70 -4.14 5.87 1.84
CA VAL A 70 -4.82 4.58 1.64
C VAL A 70 -4.62 4.07 0.21
N ILE A 71 -4.78 4.93 -0.81
CA ILE A 71 -4.55 4.58 -2.21
C ILE A 71 -3.10 4.12 -2.42
N TRP A 72 -2.11 4.79 -1.84
CA TRP A 72 -0.72 4.35 -1.87
C TRP A 72 -0.51 2.98 -1.23
N GLN A 73 -1.14 2.72 -0.09
CA GLN A 73 -1.06 1.43 0.59
C GLN A 73 -1.66 0.31 -0.27
N TRP A 74 -2.84 0.52 -0.83
CA TRP A 74 -3.48 -0.46 -1.71
C TRP A 74 -2.68 -0.67 -2.98
N TYR A 75 -2.17 0.40 -3.60
CA TYR A 75 -1.32 0.31 -4.78
C TYR A 75 -0.06 -0.53 -4.52
N GLN A 76 0.54 -0.44 -3.34
CA GLN A 76 1.70 -1.26 -2.98
C GLN A 76 1.34 -2.72 -2.66
N ALA A 77 0.16 -2.95 -2.09
CA ALA A 77 -0.29 -4.30 -1.72
C ALA A 77 -0.81 -5.13 -2.90
N LEU A 78 -1.37 -4.47 -3.94
CA LEU A 78 -1.92 -5.17 -5.09
C LEU A 78 -0.82 -5.71 -6.02
N SER A 79 -0.90 -6.97 -6.40
CA SER A 79 -0.03 -7.54 -7.44
C SER A 79 -0.52 -7.16 -8.84
N SER A 80 0.40 -6.73 -9.71
CA SER A 80 0.10 -6.41 -11.12
C SER A 80 -0.57 -7.55 -11.87
N ASP A 81 -0.21 -8.79 -11.53
CA ASP A 81 -0.59 -9.97 -12.31
C ASP A 81 -1.99 -10.47 -11.96
N LYS A 82 -2.47 -10.16 -10.75
CA LYS A 82 -3.77 -10.63 -10.25
C LYS A 82 -4.89 -9.63 -10.45
N GLN A 83 -4.58 -8.33 -10.38
CA GLN A 83 -5.58 -7.26 -10.39
C GLN A 83 -5.10 -6.05 -11.21
N PRO A 84 -4.84 -6.24 -12.52
CA PRO A 84 -4.25 -5.20 -13.36
C PRO A 84 -5.14 -3.96 -13.47
N SER A 85 -6.46 -4.13 -13.62
CA SER A 85 -7.41 -3.02 -13.77
C SER A 85 -7.53 -2.18 -12.51
N GLN A 86 -7.66 -2.82 -11.34
CA GLN A 86 -7.71 -2.14 -10.04
C GLN A 86 -6.40 -1.40 -9.76
N ARG A 87 -5.26 -2.04 -10.05
CA ARG A 87 -3.96 -1.41 -9.91
C ARG A 87 -3.81 -0.19 -10.84
N ALA A 88 -4.28 -0.29 -12.08
CA ALA A 88 -4.27 0.82 -13.03
C ALA A 88 -5.18 1.98 -12.58
N GLN A 89 -6.33 1.69 -11.98
CA GLN A 89 -7.22 2.72 -11.41
C GLN A 89 -6.53 3.49 -10.27
N LEU A 90 -5.89 2.79 -9.33
CA LEU A 90 -5.13 3.44 -8.25
C LEU A 90 -3.95 4.24 -8.82
N GLU A 91 -3.25 3.68 -9.81
CA GLU A 91 -2.15 4.38 -10.49
C GLU A 91 -2.62 5.69 -11.10
N ALA A 92 -3.72 5.69 -11.86
CA ALA A 92 -4.26 6.91 -12.46
C ALA A 92 -4.57 7.99 -11.40
N LYS A 93 -5.15 7.60 -10.25
CA LYS A 93 -5.43 8.54 -9.14
C LYS A 93 -4.18 9.09 -8.46
N LEU A 94 -3.08 8.33 -8.45
CA LEU A 94 -1.81 8.76 -7.86
C LEU A 94 -0.99 9.61 -8.83
N ILE A 95 -1.01 9.27 -10.12
CA ILE A 95 -0.11 9.87 -11.13
C ILE A 95 -0.73 11.10 -11.79
N ALA A 96 -2.01 11.07 -12.17
CA ALA A 96 -2.62 12.15 -12.96
C ALA A 96 -2.50 13.54 -12.32
N PRO A 97 -2.76 13.72 -11.01
CA PRO A 97 -2.63 15.04 -10.39
C PRO A 97 -1.19 15.58 -10.41
N VAL A 98 -0.19 14.69 -10.33
CA VAL A 98 1.23 15.09 -10.41
C VAL A 98 1.59 15.45 -11.84
N GLN A 99 1.19 14.62 -12.80
CA GLN A 99 1.42 14.88 -14.21
C GLN A 99 0.83 16.24 -14.62
N GLU A 100 -0.43 16.52 -14.25
CA GLU A 100 -1.11 17.78 -14.55
C GLU A 100 -0.38 18.99 -13.94
N ARG A 101 0.04 18.89 -12.68
CA ARG A 101 0.78 19.97 -12.01
C ARG A 101 2.14 20.21 -12.65
N LEU A 102 2.89 19.15 -12.92
CA LEU A 102 4.20 19.24 -13.58
C LEU A 102 4.08 19.80 -15.00
N TRP A 103 3.05 19.38 -15.74
CA TRP A 103 2.76 19.91 -17.06
C TRP A 103 2.39 21.39 -17.01
N SER A 104 1.50 21.80 -16.10
CA SER A 104 1.11 23.20 -15.97
C SER A 104 2.28 24.11 -15.61
N GLN A 105 3.29 23.58 -14.91
CA GLN A 105 4.41 24.37 -14.40
C GLN A 105 5.62 24.38 -15.36
N PHE A 106 5.90 23.26 -16.02
CA PHE A 106 7.11 23.07 -16.83
C PHE A 106 6.82 22.71 -18.29
N GLY A 107 5.56 22.40 -18.63
CA GLY A 107 5.14 22.08 -19.99
C GLY A 107 5.31 23.28 -20.91
N GLY A 108 5.88 23.05 -22.10
CA GLY A 108 6.17 24.10 -23.07
C GLY A 108 7.37 24.98 -22.75
N LEU A 109 8.06 24.77 -21.62
CA LEU A 109 9.38 25.36 -21.42
C LEU A 109 10.37 24.77 -22.43
N THR A 110 11.26 25.61 -22.94
CA THR A 110 12.26 25.24 -23.94
C THR A 110 13.65 25.67 -23.48
N GLY A 111 14.67 25.05 -24.07
CA GLY A 111 16.08 25.31 -23.75
C GLY A 111 16.58 24.46 -22.58
N ASN A 112 17.67 24.90 -21.96
CA ASN A 112 18.35 24.13 -20.92
C ASN A 112 17.64 24.28 -19.57
N VAL A 113 17.43 23.15 -18.90
CA VAL A 113 17.00 23.10 -17.49
C VAL A 113 17.91 23.98 -16.63
N LYS A 114 17.33 24.70 -15.66
CA LYS A 114 18.02 25.55 -14.68
C LYS A 114 17.93 24.89 -13.30
N PRO A 115 18.85 23.95 -12.96
CA PRO A 115 18.70 23.13 -11.75
C PRO A 115 18.52 23.88 -10.44
N PRO A 116 19.20 25.02 -10.18
CA PRO A 116 19.03 25.76 -8.93
C PRO A 116 17.60 26.28 -8.70
N LEU A 117 16.84 26.52 -9.76
CA LEU A 117 15.48 27.06 -9.71
C LEU A 117 14.45 25.95 -9.87
N ASP A 118 14.62 25.08 -10.87
CA ASP A 118 13.58 24.14 -11.26
C ASP A 118 13.54 22.88 -10.39
N MET A 119 14.69 22.41 -9.90
CA MET A 119 14.75 21.17 -9.11
C MET A 119 14.08 21.31 -7.73
N PRO A 120 14.22 22.42 -6.98
CA PRO A 120 13.43 22.63 -5.77
C PRO A 120 11.93 22.61 -6.03
N GLU A 121 11.47 23.27 -7.11
CA GLU A 121 10.06 23.33 -7.47
C GLU A 121 9.50 21.98 -7.92
N LEU A 122 10.23 21.24 -8.76
CA LEU A 122 9.88 19.86 -9.11
C LEU A 122 9.68 19.01 -7.85
N ARG A 123 10.67 19.03 -6.95
CA ARG A 123 10.64 18.23 -5.71
C ARG A 123 9.50 18.63 -4.79
N LYS A 124 9.19 19.91 -4.70
CA LYS A 124 8.06 20.44 -3.92
C LYS A 124 6.74 19.89 -4.47
N THR A 125 6.52 20.03 -5.77
CA THR A 125 5.31 19.53 -6.44
C THR A 125 5.17 18.02 -6.27
N VAL A 126 6.22 17.23 -6.51
CA VAL A 126 6.14 15.77 -6.37
C VAL A 126 5.89 15.36 -4.91
N ARG A 127 6.54 16.01 -3.93
CA ARG A 127 6.43 15.66 -2.51
C ARG A 127 5.01 15.85 -1.96
N GLU A 128 4.25 16.80 -2.49
CA GLU A 128 2.85 17.03 -2.11
C GLU A 128 1.99 15.77 -2.34
N PHE A 129 2.29 15.01 -3.39
CA PHE A 129 1.52 13.81 -3.79
C PHE A 129 2.22 12.49 -3.44
N ALA A 130 3.54 12.52 -3.33
CA ALA A 130 4.40 11.40 -3.00
C ALA A 130 5.34 11.77 -1.84
N PRO A 131 4.91 11.59 -0.58
CA PRO A 131 5.71 12.01 0.57
C PRO A 131 7.01 11.23 0.75
N THR A 132 7.09 9.97 0.32
CA THR A 132 8.30 9.13 0.48
C THR A 132 9.17 9.08 -0.79
N GLY A 133 10.47 8.84 -0.63
CA GLY A 133 11.41 8.76 -1.76
C GLY A 133 11.03 7.69 -2.79
N ARG A 134 10.56 6.52 -2.34
CA ARG A 134 10.09 5.43 -3.20
C ARG A 134 8.82 5.79 -3.98
N GLN A 135 7.90 6.51 -3.34
CA GLN A 135 6.71 7.03 -4.02
C GLN A 135 7.11 8.10 -5.05
N GLN A 136 8.05 8.99 -4.71
CA GLN A 136 8.55 10.02 -5.64
C GLN A 136 9.17 9.38 -6.88
N GLU A 137 10.00 8.35 -6.70
CA GLU A 137 10.62 7.61 -7.79
C GLU A 137 9.56 6.94 -8.67
N THR A 138 8.59 6.25 -8.05
CA THR A 138 7.49 5.60 -8.77
C THR A 138 6.72 6.61 -9.61
N VAL A 139 6.34 7.75 -9.02
CA VAL A 139 5.59 8.79 -9.72
C VAL A 139 6.40 9.34 -10.89
N LEU A 140 7.65 9.72 -10.65
CA LEU A 140 8.51 10.32 -11.67
C LEU A 140 8.79 9.36 -12.84
N LEU A 141 9.02 8.07 -12.57
CA LEU A 141 9.16 7.06 -13.62
C LEU A 141 7.88 6.92 -14.46
N LYS A 142 6.72 6.94 -13.82
CA LYS A 142 5.42 6.83 -14.51
C LYS A 142 5.13 8.05 -15.37
N VAL A 143 5.29 9.25 -14.80
CA VAL A 143 5.14 10.51 -15.53
C VAL A 143 6.10 10.54 -16.73
N LEU A 144 7.38 10.21 -16.53
CA LEU A 144 8.36 10.18 -17.61
C LEU A 144 7.94 9.24 -18.75
N GLY A 145 7.46 8.03 -18.41
CA GLY A 145 6.98 7.07 -19.39
C GLY A 145 5.77 7.58 -20.19
N GLN A 146 4.93 8.44 -19.61
CA GLN A 146 3.77 9.02 -20.27
C GLN A 146 4.11 10.23 -21.16
N ILE A 147 5.10 11.03 -20.78
CA ILE A 147 5.41 12.29 -21.47
C ILE A 147 6.58 12.22 -22.46
N GLN A 148 7.48 11.22 -22.33
CA GLN A 148 8.71 11.17 -23.13
C GLN A 148 8.45 11.07 -24.64
N ALA A 149 7.31 10.50 -25.04
CA ALA A 149 6.91 10.38 -26.44
C ALA A 149 6.15 11.62 -26.98
N ILE A 150 5.85 12.61 -26.13
CA ILE A 150 5.05 13.77 -26.49
C ILE A 150 5.98 14.95 -26.83
N PRO A 151 5.99 15.45 -28.07
CA PRO A 151 6.80 16.61 -28.46
C PRO A 151 6.53 17.83 -27.58
N GLY A 152 7.57 18.60 -27.25
CA GLY A 152 7.46 19.79 -26.39
C GLY A 152 7.58 19.50 -24.88
N ASN A 153 7.91 18.27 -24.51
CA ASN A 153 8.17 17.85 -23.12
C ASN A 153 9.64 17.51 -22.87
N GLU A 154 10.54 17.90 -23.76
CA GLU A 154 11.97 17.62 -23.63
C GLU A 154 12.51 18.24 -22.34
N TYR A 155 12.09 19.47 -22.03
CA TYR A 155 12.47 20.17 -20.81
C TYR A 155 12.04 19.42 -19.55
N LEU A 156 10.75 19.09 -19.45
CA LEU A 156 10.21 18.36 -18.30
C LEU A 156 10.80 16.95 -18.20
N SER A 157 10.99 16.26 -19.32
CA SER A 157 11.63 14.94 -19.38
C SER A 157 13.07 15.00 -18.84
N ASP A 158 13.84 16.01 -19.24
CA ASP A 158 15.22 16.18 -18.77
C ASP A 158 15.29 16.57 -17.29
N LEU A 159 14.35 17.39 -16.83
CA LEU A 159 14.21 17.75 -15.42
C LEU A 159 13.91 16.50 -14.56
N ILE A 160 12.95 15.67 -14.99
CA ILE A 160 12.61 14.41 -14.31
C ILE A 160 13.79 13.43 -14.31
N ARG A 161 14.49 13.26 -15.46
CA ARG A 161 15.67 12.38 -15.54
C ARG A 161 16.77 12.82 -14.58
N ARG A 162 16.99 14.13 -14.41
CA ARG A 162 17.99 14.66 -13.46
C ARG A 162 17.63 14.34 -12.01
N GLU A 163 16.35 14.45 -11.64
CA GLU A 163 15.90 14.06 -10.30
C GLU A 163 16.02 12.55 -10.08
N LEU A 164 15.59 11.74 -11.04
CA LEU A 164 15.71 10.27 -10.95
C LEU A 164 17.16 9.80 -10.78
N LYS A 165 18.13 10.45 -11.43
CA LYS A 165 19.56 10.18 -11.24
C LYS A 165 20.03 10.39 -9.80
N THR A 166 19.36 11.26 -9.04
CA THR A 166 19.66 11.51 -7.63
C THR A 166 18.85 10.59 -6.70
N LEU A 167 17.58 10.37 -7.05
CA LEU A 167 16.62 9.70 -6.21
C LEU A 167 16.80 8.18 -6.17
N ILE A 168 17.07 7.54 -7.31
CA ILE A 168 17.24 6.08 -7.41
C ILE A 168 18.41 5.59 -6.53
N PRO A 169 19.64 6.16 -6.62
CA PRO A 169 20.74 5.74 -5.75
C PRO A 169 20.42 5.95 -4.27
N ARG A 170 19.80 7.09 -3.93
CA ARG A 170 19.43 7.42 -2.55
C ARG A 170 18.43 6.41 -1.98
N ASN A 171 17.40 6.05 -2.75
CA ASN A 171 16.43 5.03 -2.33
C ASN A 171 17.10 3.66 -2.18
N GLY A 172 18.00 3.30 -3.09
CA GLY A 172 18.80 2.06 -2.99
C GLY A 172 19.65 2.00 -1.72
N MET A 173 20.26 3.12 -1.31
CA MET A 173 21.00 3.20 -0.05
C MET A 173 20.09 2.99 1.17
N VAL A 174 18.91 3.61 1.19
CA VAL A 174 17.94 3.44 2.27
C VAL A 174 17.46 2.00 2.36
N ASP A 175 17.12 1.38 1.22
CA ASP A 175 16.71 -0.02 1.17
C ASP A 175 17.84 -0.96 1.65
N ASN A 176 19.10 -0.67 1.30
CA ASN A 176 20.26 -1.42 1.74
C ASN A 176 20.44 -1.32 3.27
N LEU A 177 20.41 -0.09 3.82
CA LEU A 177 20.48 0.14 5.25
C LEU A 177 19.38 -0.64 5.98
N MET A 178 18.11 -0.48 5.58
CA MET A 178 16.99 -1.18 6.23
C MET A 178 17.13 -2.71 6.24
N ARG A 179 17.70 -3.29 5.18
CA ARG A 179 17.92 -4.74 5.06
C ARG A 179 19.12 -5.24 5.86
N ASN A 180 20.18 -4.44 5.98
CA ASN A 180 21.43 -4.85 6.63
C ASN A 180 21.65 -4.27 8.04
N SER A 181 20.77 -3.39 8.53
CA SER A 181 20.83 -2.84 9.90
C SER A 181 20.76 -3.89 11.01
N HIS A 182 20.37 -5.14 10.70
CA HIS A 182 20.22 -6.24 11.65
C HIS A 182 21.33 -7.29 11.58
N LYS A 183 22.37 -7.07 10.76
CA LYS A 183 23.58 -7.90 10.77
C LYS A 183 24.63 -7.16 11.60
N PRO A 184 24.78 -7.44 12.90
CA PRO A 184 26.03 -7.10 13.55
C PRO A 184 27.13 -7.88 12.81
N ASP A 185 28.06 -7.15 12.20
CA ASP A 185 29.34 -7.70 11.76
C ASP A 185 30.06 -8.17 13.02
N LEU A 186 29.83 -9.43 13.37
CA LEU A 186 30.68 -10.21 14.26
C LEU A 186 31.42 -11.20 13.37
N GLU A 187 32.31 -10.69 12.53
CA GLU A 187 33.42 -11.46 12.00
C GLU A 187 34.68 -10.95 12.72
N GLU A 188 35.19 -11.81 13.60
CA GLU A 188 36.50 -11.73 14.25
C GLU A 188 37.49 -12.63 13.50
#